data_AF-A0A3A8YG99-F1
#
_entry.id   AF-A0A3A8YG99-F1
#
_cell.length_a   1.000
_cell.length_b   1.000
_cell.length_c   1.000
_cell.angle_alpha   90.00
_cell.angle_beta   90.00
_cell.angle_gamma   90.00
#
_symmetry.space_group_name_H-M   'P 1'
#
loop_
_entity.id
_entity.type
_entity.pdbx_description
1 polymer ?
#
loop_
_entity_poly.entity_id
_entity_poly.type
_entity_poly.pdbx_seq_one_letter_code
_entity_poly.pdbx_strand_id
1 'polypeptide(L)'
;MEIEIAARQYHDQEGTARRFHYFLTIDQEETPQFFCENYGVRVAEEAGTETVIPMITTSAARIDELIALLVENQVGPAGLMDVVMEWL
;
A
#
# COMPACT_ATOMS: atom_id res chain seq x y z
N MET A 1 -12.12 -1.48 -5.29
CA MET A 1 -11.21 -1.95 -6.37
C MET A 1 -9.80 -2.03 -5.81
N GLU A 2 -8.95 -2.91 -6.33
CA GLU A 2 -7.51 -2.88 -6.06
C GLU A 2 -6.69 -2.94 -7.35
N ILE A 3 -5.51 -2.32 -7.34
CA ILE A 3 -4.58 -2.26 -8.47
C ILE A 3 -3.18 -2.60 -7.95
N GLU A 4 -2.52 -3.62 -8.51
CA GLU A 4 -1.11 -3.89 -8.24
C GLU A 4 -0.25 -2.82 -8.92
N ILE A 5 0.52 -2.08 -8.13
CA ILE A 5 1.38 -0.99 -8.64
C ILE A 5 2.79 -1.50 -8.88
N ALA A 6 3.30 -2.35 -8.00
CA ALA A 6 4.66 -2.86 -8.11
C ALA A 6 4.84 -4.17 -7.35
N ALA A 7 5.89 -4.91 -7.74
CA ALA A 7 6.47 -5.96 -6.93
C ALA A 7 7.98 -5.75 -6.79
N ARG A 8 8.53 -6.04 -5.62
CA ARG A 8 9.97 -5.98 -5.33
C ARG A 8 10.44 -7.26 -4.66
N GLN A 9 11.57 -7.78 -5.12
CA GLN A 9 12.27 -8.89 -4.48
C GLN A 9 13.38 -8.33 -3.61
N TYR A 10 13.47 -8.80 -2.38
CA TYR A 10 14.54 -8.47 -1.45
C TYR A 10 15.02 -9.76 -0.78
N HIS A 11 16.25 -9.73 -0.26
CA HIS A 11 16.80 -10.85 0.49
C HIS A 11 16.72 -10.53 1.98
N ASP A 12 16.14 -11.42 2.76
CA ASP A 12 16.17 -11.29 4.21
C ASP A 12 17.58 -11.56 4.77
N GLN A 13 17.73 -11.42 6.09
CA GLN A 13 19.02 -11.62 6.77
C GLN A 13 19.52 -13.08 6.67
N GLU A 14 18.63 -14.03 6.36
CA GLU A 14 18.97 -15.44 6.15
C GLU A 14 19.29 -15.75 4.68
N GLY A 15 19.24 -14.73 3.80
CA GLY A 15 19.48 -14.85 2.37
C GLY A 15 18.31 -15.42 1.58
N THR A 16 17.14 -15.59 2.21
CA THR A 16 15.93 -16.06 1.53
C THR A 16 15.35 -14.92 0.71
N ALA A 17 15.10 -15.19 -0.57
CA ALA A 17 14.44 -14.23 -1.44
C ALA A 17 12.96 -14.12 -1.02
N ARG A 18 12.58 -12.93 -0.59
CA ARG A 18 11.22 -12.54 -0.25
C ARG A 18 10.71 -11.59 -1.32
N ARG A 19 9.43 -11.70 -1.65
CA ARG A 19 8.79 -10.83 -2.64
C ARG A 19 7.61 -10.11 -2.02
N PHE A 20 7.65 -8.78 -2.09
CA PHE A 20 6.58 -7.91 -1.68
C PHE A 20 5.83 -7.36 -2.89
N HIS A 21 4.52 -7.37 -2.80
CA HIS A 21 3.59 -6.82 -3.76
C HIS A 21 2.86 -5.65 -3.13
N TYR A 22 2.81 -4.53 -3.87
CA TYR A 22 2.24 -3.27 -3.41
C TYR A 22 0.99 -2.99 -4.24
N PHE A 23 -0.13 -2.80 -3.54
CA PHE A 23 -1.43 -2.58 -4.14
C PHE A 23 -2.01 -1.25 -3.66
N LEU A 24 -2.63 -0.53 -4.58
CA LEU A 24 -3.50 0.60 -4.30
C LEU A 24 -4.92 0.07 -4.13
N THR A 25 -5.57 0.36 -3.00
CA THR A 25 -6.99 0.06 -2.79
C THR A 25 -7.81 1.33 -3.01
N ILE A 26 -8.85 1.24 -3.82
CA ILE A 26 -9.74 2.37 -4.15
C ILE A 26 -11.16 1.98 -3.74
N ASP A 27 -11.71 2.69 -2.77
CA ASP A 27 -13.12 2.61 -2.39
C ASP A 27 -13.85 3.84 -2.93
N GLN A 28 -14.93 3.65 -3.67
CA GLN A 28 -15.70 4.74 -4.26
C GLN A 28 -16.93 5.00 -3.41
N GLU A 29 -17.03 6.20 -2.84
CA GLU A 29 -18.26 6.64 -2.20
C GLU A 29 -19.01 7.56 -3.18
N GLU A 30 -20.11 7.02 -3.71
CA GLU A 30 -21.05 7.76 -4.54
C GLU A 30 -22.30 8.06 -3.74
N THR A 31 -22.55 9.35 -3.52
CA THR A 31 -23.83 9.86 -3.05
C THR A 31 -24.40 10.79 -4.13
N PRO A 32 -25.71 11.07 -4.13
CA PRO A 32 -26.35 11.94 -5.13
C PRO A 32 -25.75 13.36 -5.22
N GLN A 33 -24.94 13.77 -4.24
CA GLN A 33 -24.40 15.12 -4.10
C GLN A 33 -22.86 15.13 -4.09
N PHE A 34 -22.21 13.97 -4.03
CA PHE A 34 -20.78 13.86 -3.80
C PHE A 34 -20.24 12.54 -4.34
N PHE A 35 -19.18 12.61 -5.12
CA PHE A 35 -18.41 11.46 -5.59
C PHE A 35 -16.98 11.64 -5.09
N CYS A 36 -16.47 10.68 -4.32
CA CYS A 36 -15.07 10.64 -3.93
C CYS A 36 -14.49 9.24 -4.03
N GLU A 37 -13.18 9.20 -4.21
CA GLU A 37 -12.38 7.99 -4.16
C GLU A 37 -11.58 8.02 -2.87
N ASN A 38 -11.83 7.08 -1.97
CA ASN A 38 -11.04 6.84 -0.77
C ASN A 38 -9.94 5.85 -1.12
N TYR A 39 -8.71 6.34 -1.10
CA TYR A 39 -7.53 5.56 -1.40
C TYR A 39 -6.93 4.96 -0.13
N GLY A 40 -6.39 3.75 -0.27
CA GLY A 40 -5.62 3.05 0.74
C GLY A 40 -4.54 2.21 0.10
N VAL A 41 -3.78 1.48 0.91
CA VAL A 41 -2.68 0.64 0.42
C VAL A 41 -2.78 -0.76 1.02
N ARG A 42 -2.30 -1.75 0.25
CA ARG A 42 -2.08 -3.11 0.71
C ARG A 42 -0.68 -3.54 0.34
N VAL A 43 0.02 -4.15 1.28
CA VAL A 43 1.31 -4.81 1.04
C VAL A 43 1.16 -6.28 1.38
N ALA A 44 1.51 -7.14 0.42
CA ALA A 44 1.47 -8.58 0.60
C ALA A 44 2.83 -9.21 0.32
N GLU A 45 3.20 -10.18 1.14
CA GLU A 45 4.36 -11.03 0.92
C GLU A 45 3.95 -12.36 0.27
N GLU A 46 4.62 -12.74 -0.82
CA GLU A 46 4.26 -13.92 -1.64
C GLU A 46 4.15 -15.24 -0.84
N ALA A 47 4.94 -15.40 0.21
CA ALA A 47 4.96 -16.58 1.08
C ALA A 47 4.69 -16.24 2.55
N GLY A 48 4.07 -15.09 2.82
CA GLY A 48 4.00 -14.53 4.17
C GLY A 48 2.66 -13.92 4.52
N THR A 49 2.74 -12.77 5.18
CA THR A 49 1.57 -12.03 5.64
C THR A 49 1.20 -10.94 4.66
N GLU A 50 -0.01 -10.42 4.79
CA GLU A 50 -0.41 -9.19 4.14
C GLU A 50 -0.99 -8.23 5.14
N THR A 51 -0.96 -6.94 4.80
CA THR A 51 -1.53 -5.88 5.62
C THR A 51 -2.22 -4.88 4.71
N VAL A 52 -3.43 -4.48 5.09
CA VAL A 52 -4.29 -3.57 4.33
C VAL A 52 -4.65 -2.41 5.23
N ILE A 53 -4.46 -1.19 4.71
CA ILE A 53 -4.88 0.04 5.37
C ILE A 53 -5.79 0.80 4.40
N PRO A 54 -7.11 0.64 4.53
CA PRO A 54 -8.07 1.33 3.67
C PRO A 54 -8.26 2.79 4.10
N MET A 55 -8.84 3.59 3.21
CA MET A 55 -9.34 4.95 3.51
C MET A 55 -8.31 5.88 4.18
N ILE A 56 -7.08 5.90 3.68
CA ILE A 56 -6.00 6.77 4.15
C ILE A 56 -6.23 8.22 3.71
N THR A 57 -6.61 8.42 2.44
CA THR A 57 -6.78 9.76 1.88
C THR A 57 -7.74 9.75 0.69
N THR A 58 -8.38 10.88 0.41
CA THR A 58 -9.17 11.09 -0.81
C THR A 58 -8.38 11.74 -1.95
N SER A 59 -7.08 12.01 -1.74
CA SER A 59 -6.22 12.65 -2.74
C SER A 59 -5.38 11.62 -3.49
N ALA A 60 -5.60 11.52 -4.81
CA ALA A 60 -4.84 10.65 -5.70
C ALA A 60 -3.35 10.97 -5.70
N ALA A 61 -2.97 12.25 -5.65
CA ALA A 61 -1.56 12.66 -5.64
C ALA A 61 -0.87 12.24 -4.33
N ARG A 62 -1.55 12.39 -3.20
CA ARG A 62 -1.00 12.02 -1.89
C ARG A 62 -0.81 10.51 -1.77
N ILE A 63 -1.77 9.70 -2.25
CA ILE A 63 -1.60 8.25 -2.19
C ILE A 63 -0.52 7.75 -3.17
N ASP A 64 -0.34 8.42 -4.30
CA ASP A 64 0.74 8.12 -5.26
C ASP A 64 2.13 8.36 -4.63
N GLU A 65 2.30 9.46 -3.89
CA GLU A 65 3.52 9.73 -3.12
C GLU A 65 3.78 8.64 -2.07
N LEU A 66 2.74 8.22 -1.34
CA LEU A 66 2.86 7.18 -0.31
C LEU A 66 3.25 5.83 -0.92
N ILE A 67 2.62 5.40 -2.02
CA ILE A 67 2.94 4.11 -2.62
C ILE A 67 4.35 4.09 -3.22
N ALA A 68 4.80 5.20 -3.80
CA ALA A 68 6.19 5.35 -4.25
C ALA A 68 7.16 5.20 -3.07
N LEU A 69 6.90 5.88 -1.95
CA LEU A 69 7.70 5.78 -0.72
C LEU A 69 7.78 4.32 -0.22
N LEU A 70 6.65 3.61 -0.17
CA LEU A 70 6.60 2.21 0.29
C LEU A 70 7.46 1.30 -0.61
N VAL A 71 7.35 1.47 -1.93
CA VAL A 71 8.08 0.68 -2.92
C VAL A 71 9.58 0.97 -2.87
N GLU A 72 9.98 2.24 -2.78
CA GLU A 72 11.38 2.66 -2.73
C GLU A 72 12.08 2.16 -1.46
N ASN A 73 11.39 2.23 -0.32
CA ASN A 73 11.93 1.78 0.97
C ASN A 73 11.70 0.29 1.22
N GLN A 74 11.11 -0.43 0.26
CA GLN A 74 10.83 -1.86 0.33
C GLN A 74 10.05 -2.26 1.61
N VAL A 75 9.07 -1.42 1.97
CA VAL A 75 8.30 -1.58 3.20
C VAL A 75 7.47 -2.87 3.13
N GLY A 76 7.72 -3.78 4.06
CA GLY A 76 6.97 -5.03 4.16
C GLY A 76 5.64 -4.87 4.90
N PRO A 77 4.81 -5.93 4.91
CA PRO A 77 3.50 -5.93 5.58
C PRO A 77 3.58 -5.48 7.04
N ALA A 78 4.58 -5.96 7.78
CA ALA A 78 4.74 -5.66 9.20
C ALA A 78 5.06 -4.18 9.51
N GLY A 79 5.74 -3.48 8.59
CA GLY A 79 6.11 -2.07 8.76
C GLY A 79 5.12 -1.09 8.14
N LEU A 80 4.09 -1.59 7.45
CA LEU A 80 3.16 -0.76 6.70
C LEU A 80 2.43 0.25 7.60
N MET A 81 1.95 -0.20 8.76
CA MET A 81 1.21 0.64 9.68
C MET A 81 2.06 1.78 10.23
N ASP A 82 3.31 1.50 10.61
CA ASP A 82 4.20 2.50 11.17
C ASP A 82 4.48 3.62 10.14
N VAL A 83 4.79 3.24 8.90
CA VAL A 83 5.07 4.21 7.82
C VAL A 83 3.84 5.06 7.49
N VAL A 84 2.65 4.46 7.43
CA VAL A 84 1.42 5.21 7.17
C VAL A 84 1.11 6.19 8.31
N MET A 85 1.31 5.77 9.56
CA MET A 85 1.10 6.63 10.73
C MET A 85 2.09 7.79 10.81
N GLU A 86 3.34 7.61 10.36
CA GLU A 86 4.32 8.70 10.28
C GLU A 86 4.09 9.65 9.10
N TRP A 87 3.41 9.20 8.05
CA TRP A 87 3.13 10.00 6.86
C TRP A 87 1.88 10.90 6.96
N LEU A 88 0.90 10.49 7.78
CA LEU A 88 -0.36 11.21 8.03
C LEU A 88 -0.14 12.52 8.82
#